data_AF-A0A2D6NEZ5-F1
#
_entry.id   AF-A0A2D6NEZ5-F1
#
_cell.length_a   1.000
_cell.length_b   1.000
_cell.length_c   1.000
_cell.angle_alpha   90.00
_cell.angle_beta   90.00
_cell.angle_gamma   90.00
#
_symmetry.space_group_name_H-M   'P 1'
#
loop_
_entity.id
_entity.type
_entity.pdbx_description
1 polymer ?
#
loop_
_entity_poly.entity_id
_entity_poly.type
_entity_poly.pdbx_seq_one_letter_code
_entity_poly.pdbx_strand_id
1 'polypeptide(L)'
;MAETILRGTLSFLNDLGVYDVILPFLLVFTIVFAILEKTKIFGVEKIDGQEITRKNMNAMTAFVIGFFVVASSQLVVLINIVAGQAFLLILLIVLFLMLAGVLQKEGEYELDGGWKKGLMITLFFALVLIFLNALGWLQTGYLFLSNYWNTDGVSAIILMLFVGLFIAWISKSSGTTKTKKGDS
;
A
#
# COMPACT_ATOMS: atom_id res chain seq x y z
N MET A 1 -18.85 13.50 29.13
CA MET A 1 -20.05 12.71 28.71
C MET A 1 -20.55 13.03 27.29
N ALA A 2 -19.82 13.81 26.47
CA ALA A 2 -20.23 14.12 25.09
C ALA A 2 -19.48 13.30 24.01
N GLU A 3 -18.41 12.58 24.36
CA GLU A 3 -17.65 11.74 23.40
C GLU A 3 -18.40 10.47 22.96
N THR A 4 -19.48 10.08 23.64
CA THR A 4 -20.15 8.79 23.42
C THR A 4 -21.28 8.82 22.41
N ILE A 5 -21.98 9.93 22.22
CA ILE A 5 -23.17 9.97 21.35
C ILE A 5 -22.77 9.98 19.88
N LEU A 6 -21.84 10.86 19.48
CA LEU A 6 -21.38 10.95 18.10
C LEU A 6 -20.65 9.68 17.66
N ARG A 7 -19.74 9.15 18.49
CA ARG A 7 -19.05 7.88 18.24
C ARG A 7 -20.04 6.71 18.19
N GLY A 8 -21.07 6.70 19.03
CA GLY A 8 -22.14 5.70 19.01
C GLY A 8 -22.96 5.73 17.71
N THR A 9 -23.33 6.93 17.24
CA THR A 9 -24.01 7.11 15.96
C THR A 9 -23.10 6.69 14.79
N LEU A 10 -21.83 7.06 14.80
CA LEU A 10 -20.84 6.67 13.79
C LEU A 10 -20.67 5.14 13.73
N SER A 11 -20.55 4.49 14.88
CA SER A 11 -20.43 3.02 14.94
C SER A 11 -21.72 2.36 14.45
N PHE A 12 -22.89 2.87 14.83
CA PHE A 12 -24.17 2.36 14.34
C PHE A 12 -24.32 2.51 12.82
N LEU A 13 -23.92 3.64 12.24
CA LEU A 13 -23.91 3.85 10.79
C LEU A 13 -22.91 2.90 10.10
N ASN A 14 -21.75 2.68 10.70
CA ASN A 14 -20.76 1.76 10.20
C ASN A 14 -21.27 0.31 10.21
N ASP A 15 -21.89 -0.12 11.30
CA ASP A 15 -22.43 -1.47 11.47
C ASP A 15 -23.65 -1.71 10.56
N LEU A 16 -24.42 -0.66 10.24
CA LEU A 16 -25.45 -0.69 9.20
C LEU A 16 -24.88 -0.75 7.77
N GLY A 17 -23.56 -0.66 7.59
CA GLY A 17 -22.92 -0.67 6.28
C GLY A 17 -23.15 0.62 5.49
N VAL A 18 -23.52 1.73 6.16
CA VAL A 18 -23.79 3.02 5.50
C VAL A 18 -22.56 3.50 4.74
N TYR A 19 -21.37 3.39 5.33
CA TYR A 19 -20.13 3.77 4.65
C TYR A 19 -19.77 2.83 3.50
N ASP A 20 -19.91 1.52 3.71
CA ASP A 20 -19.57 0.52 2.69
C ASP A 20 -20.53 0.52 1.49
N VAL A 21 -21.74 1.05 1.66
CA VAL A 21 -22.77 1.11 0.62
C VAL A 21 -22.91 2.51 0.02
N ILE A 22 -23.05 3.55 0.84
CA ILE A 22 -23.39 4.90 0.37
C ILE A 22 -22.20 5.62 -0.25
N LEU A 23 -21.00 5.51 0.33
CA LEU A 23 -19.80 6.15 -0.25
C LEU A 23 -19.52 5.68 -1.69
N PRO A 24 -19.44 4.37 -1.98
CA PRO A 24 -19.21 3.89 -3.33
C PRO A 24 -20.41 4.14 -4.25
N PHE A 25 -21.64 4.06 -3.74
CA PHE A 25 -22.84 4.46 -4.47
C PHE A 25 -22.72 5.89 -4.99
N LEU A 26 -22.42 6.84 -4.10
CA LEU A 26 -22.30 8.26 -4.45
C LEU A 26 -21.17 8.48 -5.45
N LEU A 27 -20.03 7.82 -5.27
CA LEU A 27 -18.90 7.92 -6.18
C LEU A 27 -19.29 7.49 -7.61
N VAL A 28 -19.90 6.31 -7.75
CA VAL A 28 -20.33 5.78 -9.06
C VAL A 28 -21.44 6.64 -9.65
N PHE A 29 -22.47 6.96 -8.85
CA PHE A 29 -23.57 7.83 -9.26
C PHE A 29 -23.06 9.15 -9.82
N THR A 30 -22.16 9.83 -9.09
CA THR A 30 -21.63 11.13 -9.50
C THR A 30 -20.78 11.03 -10.77
N ILE A 31 -19.91 10.03 -10.87
CA ILE A 31 -19.06 9.82 -12.06
C ILE A 31 -19.93 9.54 -13.29
N VAL A 32 -20.88 8.60 -13.18
CA VAL A 32 -21.76 8.23 -14.29
C VAL A 32 -22.66 9.40 -14.67
N PHE A 33 -23.26 10.09 -13.70
CA PHE A 33 -24.06 11.28 -13.94
C PHE A 33 -23.27 12.36 -14.69
N ALA A 34 -22.05 12.65 -14.24
CA ALA A 34 -21.18 13.64 -14.88
C ALA A 34 -20.79 13.23 -16.32
N ILE A 35 -20.53 11.94 -16.56
CA ILE A 35 -20.26 11.42 -17.90
C ILE A 35 -21.49 11.58 -18.80
N LEU A 36 -22.69 11.21 -18.33
CA LEU A 36 -23.93 11.34 -19.09
C LEU A 36 -24.27 12.81 -19.39
N GLU A 37 -23.99 13.73 -18.45
CA GLU A 37 -24.17 15.17 -18.64
C GLU A 37 -23.17 15.73 -19.66
N LYS A 38 -21.89 15.35 -19.56
CA LYS A 38 -20.84 15.81 -20.48
C LYS A 38 -21.01 15.25 -21.90
N THR A 39 -21.46 14.01 -22.03
CA THR A 39 -21.65 13.33 -23.33
C THR A 39 -22.98 13.66 -23.98
N LYS A 40 -23.94 14.22 -23.23
CA LYS A 40 -25.29 14.55 -23.71
C LYS A 40 -25.98 13.34 -24.37
N ILE A 41 -25.74 12.13 -23.85
CA ILE A 41 -26.16 10.88 -24.50
C ILE A 41 -27.68 10.75 -24.66
N PHE A 42 -28.45 11.34 -23.74
CA PHE A 42 -29.90 11.36 -23.79
C PHE A 42 -30.47 12.59 -24.51
N GLY A 43 -29.61 13.36 -25.18
CA GLY A 43 -29.95 14.58 -25.90
C GLY A 43 -30.03 15.81 -25.01
N VAL A 44 -30.40 16.92 -25.66
CA VAL A 44 -30.62 18.24 -25.03
C VAL A 44 -32.04 18.70 -25.30
N GLU A 45 -32.65 19.33 -24.31
CA GLU A 45 -33.91 20.05 -24.43
C GLU A 45 -33.63 21.53 -24.62
N LYS A 46 -34.37 22.16 -25.53
CA LYS A 46 -34.34 23.60 -25.73
C LYS A 46 -35.46 24.22 -24.90
N ILE A 47 -35.09 24.78 -23.77
CA ILE A 47 -35.97 25.61 -22.93
C ILE A 47 -35.42 27.03 -23.05
N ASP A 48 -36.26 27.98 -23.48
CA ASP A 48 -35.91 29.40 -23.63
C ASP A 48 -34.62 29.68 -24.44
N GLY A 49 -34.43 28.94 -25.54
CA GLY A 49 -33.29 29.12 -26.43
C GLY A 49 -31.95 28.60 -25.90
N GLN A 50 -31.91 28.04 -24.69
CA GLN A 50 -30.73 27.41 -24.10
C GLN A 50 -30.81 25.89 -24.24
N GLU A 51 -29.70 25.27 -24.67
CA GLU A 51 -29.60 23.81 -24.75
C GLU A 51 -29.22 23.23 -23.38
N ILE A 52 -30.21 22.67 -22.68
CA ILE A 52 -30.04 22.05 -21.37
C ILE A 52 -30.10 20.53 -21.55
N THR A 53 -29.16 19.81 -20.94
CA THR A 53 -29.19 18.33 -20.93
C THR A 53 -30.37 17.81 -20.11
N ARG A 54 -30.90 16.63 -20.47
CA ARG A 54 -31.97 15.96 -19.71
C ARG A 54 -31.49 15.43 -18.36
N LYS A 55 -31.30 16.32 -17.38
CA LYS A 55 -30.76 16.00 -16.05
C LYS A 55 -31.57 14.93 -15.32
N ASN A 56 -32.89 14.92 -15.47
CA ASN A 56 -33.75 13.93 -14.82
C ASN A 56 -33.49 12.51 -15.35
N MET A 57 -33.33 12.34 -16.67
CA MET A 57 -32.95 11.04 -17.24
C MET A 57 -31.53 10.64 -16.84
N ASN A 58 -30.58 11.56 -16.93
CA ASN A 58 -29.19 11.31 -16.51
C ASN A 58 -29.14 10.84 -15.05
N ALA A 59 -29.90 11.49 -14.16
CA ALA A 59 -29.96 11.14 -12.75
C ALA A 59 -30.58 9.76 -12.52
N MET A 60 -31.70 9.43 -13.18
CA MET A 60 -32.33 8.11 -13.05
C MET A 60 -31.42 7.00 -13.55
N THR A 61 -30.78 7.17 -14.71
CA THR A 61 -29.84 6.18 -15.26
C THR A 61 -28.62 6.00 -14.36
N ALA A 62 -28.00 7.09 -13.92
CA ALA A 62 -26.84 7.03 -13.02
C ALA A 62 -27.20 6.40 -11.67
N PHE A 63 -28.40 6.64 -11.16
CA PHE A 63 -28.92 6.05 -9.93
C PHE A 63 -29.04 4.53 -10.05
N VAL A 64 -29.67 4.05 -11.13
CA VAL A 64 -29.81 2.60 -11.38
C VAL A 64 -28.44 1.94 -11.53
N ILE A 65 -27.51 2.55 -12.28
CA ILE A 65 -26.14 2.02 -12.44
C ILE A 65 -25.41 2.00 -11.08
N GLY A 66 -25.52 3.07 -10.28
CA GLY A 66 -24.95 3.14 -8.94
C GLY A 66 -25.46 2.01 -8.03
N PHE A 67 -26.76 1.74 -8.03
CA PHE A 67 -27.35 0.64 -7.26
C PHE A 67 -26.93 -0.74 -7.76
N PHE A 68 -26.76 -0.94 -9.07
CA PHE A 68 -26.26 -2.21 -9.62
C PHE A 68 -24.84 -2.51 -9.14
N VAL A 69 -23.97 -1.50 -9.06
CA VAL A 69 -22.62 -1.69 -8.54
C VAL A 69 -22.65 -2.07 -7.06
N VAL A 70 -23.50 -1.41 -6.27
CA VAL A 70 -23.67 -1.69 -4.83
C VAL A 70 -24.23 -3.07 -4.55
N ALA A 71 -25.20 -3.52 -5.35
CA ALA A 71 -25.80 -4.84 -5.22
C ALA A 71 -24.75 -5.96 -5.39
N SER A 72 -23.65 -5.68 -6.10
CA SER A 72 -22.47 -6.52 -6.12
C SER A 72 -21.51 -6.13 -4.99
N SER A 73 -21.90 -6.42 -3.75
CA SER A 73 -21.15 -6.04 -2.54
C SER A 73 -19.67 -6.47 -2.58
N GLN A 74 -19.34 -7.54 -3.30
CA GLN A 74 -17.97 -8.00 -3.52
C GLN A 74 -17.15 -7.05 -4.42
N LEU A 75 -17.75 -6.50 -5.48
CA LEU A 75 -17.06 -5.53 -6.35
C LEU A 75 -16.80 -4.22 -5.61
N VAL A 76 -17.73 -3.79 -4.77
CA VAL A 76 -17.58 -2.58 -3.96
C VAL A 76 -16.43 -2.70 -2.97
N VAL A 77 -16.35 -3.82 -2.24
CA VAL A 77 -15.25 -4.09 -1.31
C VAL A 77 -13.92 -4.07 -2.06
N LEU A 78 -13.85 -4.70 -3.23
CA LEU A 78 -12.64 -4.71 -4.04
C LEU A 78 -12.25 -3.30 -4.53
N ILE A 79 -13.22 -2.50 -4.99
CA ILE A 79 -12.98 -1.10 -5.39
C ILE A 79 -12.46 -0.27 -4.23
N ASN A 80 -13.05 -0.40 -3.03
CA ASN A 80 -12.60 0.33 -1.85
C ASN A 80 -11.18 -0.06 -1.42
N ILE A 81 -10.85 -1.36 -1.45
CA ILE A 81 -9.49 -1.85 -1.19
C ILE A 81 -8.51 -1.28 -2.21
N VAL A 82 -8.82 -1.40 -3.51
CA VAL A 82 -7.94 -0.93 -4.59
C VAL A 82 -7.79 0.60 -4.55
N ALA A 83 -8.87 1.35 -4.33
CA ALA A 83 -8.84 2.81 -4.24
C ALA A 83 -8.00 3.28 -3.05
N GLY A 84 -8.17 2.64 -1.87
CA GLY A 84 -7.36 2.94 -0.69
C GLY A 84 -5.88 2.66 -0.91
N GLN A 85 -5.55 1.52 -1.51
CA GLN A 85 -4.17 1.17 -1.85
C GLN A 85 -3.57 2.12 -2.90
N ALA A 86 -4.33 2.46 -3.94
CA ALA A 86 -3.90 3.40 -4.97
C ALA A 86 -3.63 4.79 -4.39
N PHE A 87 -4.51 5.28 -3.50
CA PHE A 87 -4.32 6.54 -2.80
C PHE A 87 -3.06 6.55 -1.93
N LEU A 88 -2.82 5.46 -1.18
CA LEU A 88 -1.59 5.30 -0.40
C LEU A 88 -0.33 5.32 -1.28
N LEU A 89 -0.36 4.69 -2.45
CA LEU A 89 0.77 4.71 -3.38
C LEU A 89 1.03 6.12 -3.94
N ILE A 90 -0.03 6.84 -4.31
CA ILE A 90 0.09 8.24 -4.76
C ILE A 90 0.68 9.10 -3.63
N LEU A 91 0.19 8.92 -2.40
CA LEU A 91 0.71 9.63 -1.23
C LEU A 91 2.20 9.33 -1.00
N LEU A 92 2.63 8.07 -1.14
CA LEU A 92 4.04 7.68 -1.06
C LEU A 92 4.88 8.46 -2.07
N ILE A 93 4.46 8.52 -3.33
CA ILE A 93 5.19 9.24 -4.39
C ILE A 93 5.30 10.73 -4.04
N VAL A 94 4.21 11.35 -3.58
CA VAL A 94 4.20 12.75 -3.18
C VAL A 94 5.15 13.00 -2.01
N LEU A 95 5.10 12.17 -0.96
CA LEU A 95 5.99 12.28 0.20
C LEU A 95 7.46 12.07 -0.17
N PHE A 96 7.74 11.13 -1.07
CA PHE A 96 9.08 10.92 -1.60
C PHE A 96 9.58 12.14 -2.38
N LEU A 97 8.77 12.70 -3.28
CA LEU A 97 9.12 13.91 -4.04
C LEU A 97 9.36 15.11 -3.11
N MET A 98 8.55 15.26 -2.05
CA MET A 98 8.76 16.30 -1.03
C MET A 98 10.09 16.12 -0.28
N LEU A 99 10.41 14.89 0.14
CA LEU A 99 11.68 14.59 0.80
C LEU A 99 12.87 14.83 -0.15
N ALA A 100 12.78 14.34 -1.38
CA ALA A 100 13.80 14.55 -2.40
C ALA A 100 14.00 16.05 -2.70
N GLY A 101 12.93 16.82 -2.79
CA GLY A 101 12.97 18.27 -2.97
C GLY A 101 13.59 19.02 -1.79
N VAL A 102 13.28 18.62 -0.55
CA VAL A 102 13.91 19.19 0.65
C VAL A 102 15.42 18.91 0.69
N LEU A 103 15.85 17.71 0.27
CA LEU A 103 17.27 17.36 0.19
C LEU A 103 17.99 18.02 -0.99
N GLN A 104 17.26 18.51 -2.00
CA GLN A 104 17.82 19.20 -3.16
C GLN A 104 18.04 20.70 -2.93
N LYS A 105 17.52 21.31 -1.85
CA LYS A 105 17.77 22.73 -1.56
C LYS A 105 19.27 23.00 -1.45
N GLU A 106 19.75 23.87 -2.33
CA GLU A 106 21.09 24.47 -2.29
C GLU A 106 21.17 25.41 -1.09
N GLY A 107 21.97 25.04 -0.10
CA GLY A 107 22.28 25.83 1.09
C GLY A 107 23.56 25.30 1.72
N GLU A 108 24.28 26.16 2.45
CA GLU A 108 25.69 26.09 2.94
C GLU A 108 26.19 24.75 3.53
N TYR A 109 25.31 23.79 3.78
CA TYR A 109 25.64 22.41 4.12
C TYR A 109 25.54 21.52 2.88
N GLU A 110 26.48 21.68 1.96
CA GLU A 110 26.69 20.73 0.88
C GLU A 110 27.17 19.40 1.47
N LEU A 111 26.22 18.50 1.75
CA LEU A 111 26.53 17.11 1.98
C LEU A 111 27.17 16.56 0.70
N ASP A 112 28.39 16.04 0.83
CA ASP A 112 29.14 15.42 -0.26
C ASP A 112 28.23 14.48 -1.06
N GLY A 113 28.34 14.52 -2.38
CA GLY A 113 27.35 13.94 -3.30
C GLY A 113 27.10 12.43 -3.07
N GLY A 114 28.09 11.72 -2.53
CA GLY A 114 27.96 10.33 -2.09
C GLY A 114 27.06 10.14 -0.86
N TRP A 115 27.22 10.99 0.16
CA TRP A 115 26.42 10.93 1.40
C TRP A 115 24.98 11.36 1.17
N LYS A 116 24.76 12.35 0.29
CA LYS A 116 23.43 12.78 -0.16
C LYS A 116 22.68 11.66 -0.90
N LYS A 117 23.37 10.95 -1.79
CA LYS A 117 22.79 9.77 -2.49
C LYS A 117 22.52 8.62 -1.52
N GLY A 118 23.43 8.34 -0.59
CA GLY A 118 23.24 7.33 0.45
C GLY A 118 22.02 7.62 1.32
N LEU A 119 21.92 8.83 1.86
CA LEU A 119 20.78 9.29 2.66
C LEU A 119 19.46 9.20 1.88
N MET A 120 19.45 9.61 0.60
CA MET A 120 18.27 9.54 -0.25
C MET A 120 17.79 8.09 -0.46
N ILE A 121 18.72 7.16 -0.72
CA ILE A 121 18.41 5.74 -0.87
C ILE A 121 17.89 5.16 0.45
N THR A 122 18.57 5.44 1.57
CA THR A 122 18.14 4.96 2.90
C THR A 122 16.74 5.48 3.27
N LEU A 123 16.45 6.77 3.02
CA LEU A 123 15.13 7.35 3.29
C LEU A 123 14.05 6.80 2.35
N PHE A 124 14.38 6.55 1.08
CA PHE A 124 13.46 5.87 0.16
C PHE A 124 13.09 4.48 0.67
N PHE A 125 14.08 3.66 1.05
CA PHE A 125 13.83 2.33 1.61
C PHE A 125 13.05 2.39 2.92
N ALA A 126 13.36 3.34 3.83
CA ALA A 126 12.62 3.52 5.07
C ALA A 126 11.15 3.88 4.81
N LEU A 127 10.89 4.82 3.89
CA LEU A 127 9.53 5.22 3.51
C LEU A 127 8.76 4.07 2.86
N VAL A 128 9.38 3.37 1.90
CA VAL A 128 8.80 2.20 1.25
C VAL A 128 8.49 1.11 2.26
N LEU A 129 9.37 0.82 3.22
CA LEU A 129 9.14 -0.18 4.27
C LEU A 129 7.95 0.16 5.16
N ILE A 130 7.81 1.43 5.57
CA ILE A 130 6.65 1.88 6.38
C ILE A 130 5.35 1.68 5.60
N PHE A 131 5.33 2.00 4.30
CA PHE A 131 4.15 1.82 3.46
C PHE A 131 3.85 0.35 3.15
N LEU A 132 4.87 -0.47 2.87
CA LEU A 132 4.71 -1.92 2.70
C LEU A 132 4.19 -2.59 3.99
N ASN A 133 4.53 -2.05 5.16
CA ASN A 133 3.97 -2.47 6.43
C ASN A 133 2.49 -2.09 6.54
N ALA A 134 2.16 -0.82 6.24
CA ALA A 134 0.79 -0.32 6.27
C ALA A 134 -0.16 -1.06 5.31
N LEU A 135 0.35 -1.51 4.15
CA LEU A 135 -0.41 -2.31 3.18
C LEU A 135 -0.60 -3.78 3.61
N GLY A 136 0.02 -4.21 4.72
CA GLY A 136 0.02 -5.61 5.16
C GLY A 136 0.90 -6.54 4.32
N TRP A 137 1.55 -6.01 3.26
CA TRP A 137 2.42 -6.76 2.36
C TRP A 137 3.66 -7.31 3.07
N LEU A 138 4.19 -6.59 4.05
CA LEU A 138 5.30 -7.11 4.86
C LEU A 138 4.89 -8.34 5.68
N GLN A 139 3.66 -8.39 6.19
CA GLN A 139 3.18 -9.56 6.92
C GLN A 139 2.87 -10.72 5.99
N THR A 140 2.25 -10.48 4.84
CA THR A 140 2.04 -11.52 3.80
C THR A 140 3.37 -12.04 3.28
N GLY A 141 4.34 -11.17 3.02
CA GLY A 141 5.69 -11.53 2.58
C GLY A 141 6.48 -12.27 3.66
N TYR A 142 6.37 -11.85 4.92
CA TYR A 142 6.96 -12.54 6.07
C TYR A 142 6.34 -13.92 6.28
N LEU A 143 5.02 -14.05 6.20
CA LEU A 143 4.33 -15.34 6.30
C LEU A 143 4.68 -16.25 5.11
N PHE A 144 4.77 -15.72 3.90
CA PHE A 144 5.20 -16.47 2.71
C PHE A 144 6.65 -16.96 2.86
N LEU A 145 7.56 -16.06 3.24
CA LEU A 145 8.97 -16.40 3.44
C LEU A 145 9.14 -17.37 4.62
N SER A 146 8.48 -17.13 5.74
CA SER A 146 8.50 -17.99 6.93
C SER A 146 7.91 -19.36 6.64
N ASN A 147 6.83 -19.48 5.87
CA ASN A 147 6.25 -20.78 5.53
C ASN A 147 7.16 -21.59 4.59
N TYR A 148 7.88 -20.93 3.69
CA TYR A 148 8.89 -21.60 2.85
C TYR A 148 10.16 -21.95 3.64
N TRP A 149 10.60 -21.09 4.58
CA TRP A 149 11.83 -21.28 5.37
C TRP A 149 11.65 -22.17 6.61
N ASN A 150 10.43 -22.28 7.16
CA ASN A 150 10.08 -23.20 8.26
C ASN A 150 9.68 -24.60 7.77
N THR A 151 9.91 -24.95 6.51
CA THR A 151 9.88 -26.38 6.19
C THR A 151 11.03 -27.04 6.94
N ASP A 152 10.73 -28.08 7.71
CA ASP A 152 11.71 -28.84 8.51
C ASP A 152 12.94 -29.27 7.69
N GLY A 153 12.80 -29.38 6.37
CA GLY A 153 13.90 -29.62 5.44
C GLY A 153 14.88 -28.44 5.31
N VAL A 154 14.41 -27.20 5.19
CA VAL A 154 15.28 -26.02 5.01
C VAL A 154 16.03 -25.70 6.31
N SER A 155 15.37 -25.85 7.47
CA SER A 155 16.00 -25.70 8.78
C SER A 155 17.05 -26.80 9.03
N ALA A 156 16.78 -28.06 8.65
CA ALA A 156 17.76 -29.15 8.73
C ALA A 156 18.97 -28.93 7.80
N ILE A 157 18.76 -28.42 6.58
CA ILE A 157 19.86 -28.12 5.64
C ILE A 157 20.71 -26.96 6.15
N ILE A 158 20.11 -25.90 6.68
CA ILE A 158 20.83 -24.76 7.28
C ILE A 158 21.63 -25.21 8.50
N LEU A 159 21.04 -26.03 9.38
CA LEU A 159 21.73 -26.59 10.54
C LEU A 159 22.90 -27.49 10.11
N MET A 160 22.71 -28.31 9.09
CA MET A 160 23.76 -29.18 8.54
C MET A 160 24.89 -28.37 7.89
N LEU A 161 24.58 -27.28 7.18
CA LEU A 161 25.57 -26.33 6.63
C LEU A 161 26.33 -25.60 7.74
N PHE A 162 25.61 -25.14 8.77
CA PHE A 162 26.22 -24.46 9.92
C PHE A 162 27.16 -25.38 10.68
N VAL A 163 26.74 -26.62 10.97
CA VAL A 163 27.58 -27.65 11.60
C VAL A 163 28.77 -28.01 10.70
N GLY A 164 28.57 -28.17 9.39
CA GLY A 164 29.65 -28.44 8.43
C GLY A 164 30.69 -27.32 8.37
N LEU A 165 30.25 -26.06 8.35
CA LEU A 165 31.13 -24.89 8.42
C LEU A 165 31.83 -24.77 9.77
N PHE A 166 31.16 -25.07 10.87
CA PHE A 166 31.72 -25.04 12.22
C PHE A 166 32.81 -26.11 12.40
N ILE A 167 32.56 -27.34 11.90
CA ILE A 167 33.55 -28.41 11.86
C ILE A 167 34.72 -28.04 10.94
N ALA A 168 34.46 -27.46 9.77
CA ALA A 168 35.52 -27.01 8.86
C ALA A 168 36.38 -25.89 9.49
N TRP A 169 35.75 -24.96 10.22
CA TRP A 169 36.44 -23.88 10.92
C TRP A 169 37.30 -24.40 12.08
N ILE A 170 36.78 -25.33 12.90
CA ILE A 170 37.53 -25.98 13.98
C ILE A 170 38.67 -26.83 13.42
N SER A 171 38.41 -27.64 12.40
CA SER A 171 39.39 -28.53 11.75
C SER A 171 40.54 -27.73 11.11
N LYS A 172 40.25 -26.51 10.61
CA LYS A 172 41.28 -25.60 10.10
C LYS A 172 42.18 -25.03 11.22
N SER A 173 41.77 -25.08 12.49
CA SER A 173 42.55 -24.61 13.64
C SER A 173 43.40 -25.70 14.32
N SER A 174 43.08 -27.00 14.12
CA SER A 174 43.74 -28.10 14.83
C SER A 174 44.99 -28.68 14.14
N GLY A 175 45.65 -27.89 13.27
CA GLY A 175 46.74 -28.36 12.43
C GLY A 175 48.07 -27.63 12.62
N THR A 176 48.63 -27.53 13.84
CA THR A 176 50.09 -27.31 14.05
C THR A 176 50.56 -27.75 15.44
N THR A 177 50.74 -29.06 15.65
CA THR A 177 51.68 -29.56 16.67
C THR A 177 52.92 -30.09 15.95
N LYS A 178 53.86 -29.18 15.62
CA LYS A 178 55.25 -29.56 15.38
C LYS A 178 55.95 -29.59 16.74
N THR A 179 56.17 -30.80 17.25
CA THR A 179 56.99 -31.08 18.42
C THR A 179 58.44 -30.64 18.13
N LYS A 180 58.87 -29.49 18.65
CA LYS A 180 60.27 -29.23 18.97
C LYS A 180 60.47 -29.59 20.44
N LYS A 181 61.22 -30.66 20.71
CA LYS A 181 61.84 -30.92 22.00
C LYS A 181 63.35 -30.85 21.77
N GLY A 182 63.95 -29.71 22.14
CA GLY A 182 65.39 -29.63 22.37
C GLY A 182 65.68 -30.03 23.81
N ASP A 183 66.76 -30.77 24.03
CA ASP A 183 67.89 -30.30 24.86
C ASP A 183 68.92 -31.42 25.06
N SER A 184 70.20 -31.03 24.95
CA SER A 184 71.48 -31.74 25.20
C SER A 184 72.19 -32.30 23.97
#